data_AF-A0A2D8P4K9-F1
#
_entry.id   AF-A0A2D8P4K9-F1
#
_cell.length_a   1.000
_cell.length_b   1.000
_cell.length_c   1.000
_cell.angle_alpha   90.00
_cell.angle_beta   90.00
_cell.angle_gamma   90.00
#
_symmetry.space_group_name_H-M   'P 1'
#
loop_
_entity.id
_entity.type
_entity.pdbx_description
1 polymer ?
#
loop_
_entity_poly.entity_id
_entity_poly.type
_entity_poly.pdbx_seq_one_letter_code
_entity_poly.pdbx_strand_id
1 'polypeptide(L)'
;MVFWGLLAVTLVVYVLLVAVVGPPMMALANGAAIPDLRATGYDTADLTTLLTTADPGFPDAYAKVSRSWDRAVPILFALSFGYGLWIAGGVWRVLAVVPVLMGAADLAENTLVTRLLLVGPEGLDPAVVAWASTFTLAKWGLLPVSILLLVASFFKRRPETSEV
;
A
#
# COMPACT_ATOMS: atom_id res chain seq x y z
N MET A 1 -14.33 -2.67 -20.80
CA MET A 1 -13.15 -1.89 -21.24
C MET A 1 -12.57 -1.04 -20.10
N VAL A 2 -13.35 -0.17 -19.44
CA VAL A 2 -12.85 0.73 -18.37
C VAL A 2 -12.12 0.00 -17.24
N PHE A 3 -12.70 -1.07 -16.67
CA PHE A 3 -12.07 -1.84 -15.59
C PHE A 3 -10.69 -2.38 -15.98
N TRP A 4 -10.59 -3.06 -17.13
CA TRP A 4 -9.33 -3.65 -17.60
C TRP A 4 -8.26 -2.59 -17.87
N GLY A 5 -8.64 -1.45 -18.46
CA GLY A 5 -7.72 -0.33 -18.66
C GLY A 5 -7.19 0.23 -17.34
N LEU A 6 -8.08 0.45 -16.36
CA LEU A 6 -7.70 0.94 -15.04
C LEU A 6 -6.79 -0.06 -14.30
N LEU A 7 -7.14 -1.36 -14.32
CA LEU A 7 -6.31 -2.41 -13.73
C LEU A 7 -4.93 -2.49 -14.38
N ALA A 8 -4.86 -2.42 -15.72
CA ALA A 8 -3.58 -2.42 -16.44
C ALA A 8 -2.71 -1.23 -16.04
N VAL A 9 -3.29 -0.03 -15.93
CA VAL A 9 -2.57 1.17 -15.45
C VAL A 9 -2.08 0.96 -14.01
N THR A 10 -2.92 0.46 -13.09
CA THR A 10 -2.49 0.15 -11.72
C THR A 10 -1.29 -0.79 -11.70
N LEU A 11 -1.34 -1.89 -12.46
CA LEU A 11 -0.27 -2.88 -12.49
C LEU A 11 1.02 -2.32 -13.10
N VAL A 12 0.93 -1.54 -14.19
CA VAL A 12 2.09 -0.90 -14.81
C VAL A 12 2.74 0.09 -13.85
N VAL A 13 1.96 0.96 -13.19
CA VAL A 13 2.49 1.93 -12.23
C VAL A 13 3.12 1.24 -11.03
N TYR A 14 2.49 0.18 -10.52
CA TYR A 14 3.06 -0.63 -9.43
C TYR A 14 4.38 -1.31 -9.85
N VAL A 15 4.44 -1.92 -11.04
CA VAL A 15 5.66 -2.53 -11.56
C VAL A 15 6.76 -1.48 -11.74
N LEU A 16 6.44 -0.28 -12.24
CA LEU A 16 7.42 0.81 -12.35
C LEU A 16 7.92 1.26 -10.98
N LEU A 17 7.04 1.39 -9.98
CA LEU A 17 7.45 1.68 -8.60
C LEU A 17 8.44 0.61 -8.10
N VAL A 18 8.07 -0.67 -8.17
CA VAL A 18 8.89 -1.76 -7.63
C VAL A 18 10.20 -1.94 -8.39
N ALA A 19 10.18 -1.90 -9.73
CA ALA A 19 11.33 -2.23 -10.56
C ALA A 19 12.28 -1.05 -10.80
N VAL A 20 11.78 0.19 -10.80
CA VAL A 20 12.57 1.39 -11.12
C VAL A 20 12.86 2.22 -9.88
N VAL A 21 11.89 2.39 -8.99
CA VAL A 21 12.03 3.25 -7.79
C VAL A 21 12.53 2.45 -6.59
N GLY A 22 12.12 1.19 -6.45
CA GLY A 22 12.51 0.29 -5.37
C GLY A 22 14.02 0.09 -5.22
N PRO A 23 14.78 -0.27 -6.27
CA PRO A 23 16.19 -0.59 -6.12
C PRO A 23 17.05 0.58 -5.62
N PRO A 24 16.93 1.81 -6.14
CA PRO A 24 17.61 2.97 -5.57
C PRO A 24 17.25 3.23 -4.10
N MET A 25 15.99 3.01 -3.71
CA MET A 25 15.55 3.20 -2.33
C MET A 25 16.18 2.18 -1.38
N MET A 26 16.24 0.92 -1.80
CA MET A 26 16.91 -0.14 -1.03
C MET A 26 18.41 0.07 -0.92
N ALA A 27 19.04 0.63 -1.95
CA ALA A 27 20.45 1.02 -1.91
C ALA A 27 20.69 2.12 -0.87
N LEU A 28 19.87 3.17 -0.85
CA LEU A 28 19.94 4.24 0.15
C LEU A 28 19.67 3.74 1.58
N ALA A 29 18.83 2.72 1.73
CA ALA A 29 18.59 2.06 3.02
C ALA A 29 19.74 1.12 3.45
N ASN A 30 20.83 1.03 2.67
CA ASN A 30 21.94 0.10 2.90
C ASN A 30 21.50 -1.36 3.14
N GLY A 31 20.47 -1.80 2.42
CA GLY A 31 19.90 -3.14 2.54
C GLY A 31 18.98 -3.35 3.75
N ALA A 32 18.80 -2.36 4.62
CA ALA A 32 17.78 -2.42 5.67
C ALA A 32 16.37 -2.41 5.07
N ALA A 33 15.45 -3.16 5.68
CA ALA A 33 14.07 -3.16 5.25
C ALA A 33 13.41 -1.81 5.57
N ILE A 34 12.97 -1.09 4.52
CA ILE A 34 12.16 0.12 4.64
C ILE A 34 10.78 -0.22 5.24
N PRO A 35 10.12 0.72 5.93
CA PRO A 35 8.87 0.47 6.67
C PRO A 35 7.79 -0.25 5.86
N ASP A 36 7.60 0.15 4.60
CA ASP A 36 6.63 -0.45 3.67
C ASP A 36 6.80 -1.95 3.45
N LEU A 37 8.03 -2.45 3.51
CA LEU A 37 8.36 -3.86 3.25
C LEU A 37 8.24 -4.73 4.52
N ARG A 38 7.94 -4.14 5.67
CA ARG A 38 7.85 -4.85 6.96
C ARG A 38 6.44 -5.38 7.19
N ALA A 39 6.11 -6.48 6.53
CA ALA A 39 4.77 -7.08 6.55
C ALA A 39 4.25 -7.49 7.94
N THR A 40 5.15 -7.65 8.92
CA THR A 40 4.82 -7.97 10.32
C THR A 40 4.85 -6.77 11.26
N GLY A 41 4.91 -5.56 10.71
CA GLY A 41 5.07 -4.33 11.48
C GLY A 41 6.51 -4.07 11.90
N TYR A 42 6.69 -3.00 12.66
CA TYR A 42 7.97 -2.52 13.20
C TYR A 42 7.77 -1.71 14.48
N ASP A 43 8.88 -1.43 15.17
CA ASP A 43 8.92 -0.56 16.34
C ASP A 43 9.90 0.61 16.20
N THR A 44 10.13 1.33 17.30
CA THR A 44 11.03 2.49 17.31
C THR A 44 12.49 2.08 17.11
N ALA A 45 12.91 0.93 17.64
CA ALA A 45 14.28 0.45 17.51
C ALA A 45 14.62 0.10 16.05
N ASP A 46 13.64 -0.46 15.33
CA ASP A 46 13.72 -0.70 13.89
C ASP A 46 13.99 0.57 13.10
N LEU A 47 13.22 1.64 13.36
CA LEU A 47 13.39 2.93 12.66
C LEU A 47 14.67 3.65 13.07
N THR A 48 15.07 3.59 14.34
CA THR A 48 16.36 4.10 14.79
C THR A 48 17.50 3.39 14.04
N THR A 49 17.43 2.06 13.94
CA THR A 49 18.44 1.28 13.21
C THR A 49 18.49 1.65 11.75
N LEU A 50 17.33 1.78 11.08
CA LEU A 50 17.26 2.25 9.70
C LEU A 50 17.90 3.63 9.54
N LEU A 51 17.51 4.61 10.36
CA LEU A 51 17.98 6.00 10.24
C LEU A 51 19.47 6.18 10.58
N THR A 52 20.02 5.31 11.42
CA THR A 52 21.44 5.34 11.79
C THR A 52 22.35 4.60 10.81
N THR A 53 21.80 3.70 9.99
CA THR A 53 22.56 2.88 9.04
C THR A 53 22.35 3.27 7.58
N ALA A 54 21.22 3.90 7.26
CA ALA A 54 20.92 4.39 5.92
C ALA A 54 21.84 5.55 5.52
N ASP A 55 21.97 5.77 4.22
CA ASP A 55 22.68 6.92 3.68
C ASP A 55 21.98 8.22 4.11
N PRO A 56 22.71 9.33 4.34
CA PRO A 56 22.13 10.59 4.82
C PRO A 56 21.00 11.15 3.94
N GLY A 57 20.98 10.84 2.65
CA GLY A 57 19.93 11.26 1.72
C GLY A 57 18.67 10.41 1.73
N PHE A 58 18.64 9.29 2.48
CA PHE A 58 17.52 8.36 2.51
C PHE A 58 16.19 9.01 2.93
N PRO A 59 16.10 9.80 4.03
CA PRO A 59 14.83 10.41 4.44
C PRO A 59 14.22 11.33 3.38
N ASP A 60 15.04 12.16 2.72
CA ASP A 60 14.58 13.06 1.67
C ASP A 60 14.16 12.31 0.40
N ALA A 61 14.91 11.27 0.03
CA ALA A 61 14.56 10.41 -1.10
C ALA A 61 13.25 9.66 -0.85
N TYR A 62 13.07 9.09 0.35
CA TYR A 62 11.83 8.45 0.76
C TYR A 62 10.67 9.44 0.72
N ALA A 63 10.82 10.63 1.32
CA ALA A 63 9.78 11.66 1.32
C ALA A 63 9.34 12.07 -0.09
N LYS A 64 10.29 12.12 -1.04
CA LYS A 64 9.98 12.41 -2.45
C LYS A 64 9.16 11.29 -3.08
N VAL A 65 9.56 10.03 -2.88
CA VAL A 65 8.86 8.85 -3.43
C VAL A 65 7.47 8.71 -2.81
N SER A 66 7.36 8.84 -1.49
CA SER A 66 6.10 8.74 -0.74
C SER A 66 5.07 9.78 -1.19
N ARG A 67 5.51 10.99 -1.54
CA ARG A 67 4.64 12.08 -2.03
C ARG A 67 4.25 11.95 -3.50
N SER A 68 4.84 11.03 -4.26
CA SER A 68 4.56 10.81 -5.68
C SER A 68 4.06 9.40 -5.99
N TRP A 69 4.95 8.41 -5.94
CA TRP A 69 4.67 7.06 -6.40
C TRP A 69 3.83 6.30 -5.37
N ASP A 70 4.21 6.35 -4.09
CA ASP A 70 3.45 5.68 -3.02
C ASP A 70 2.18 6.43 -2.65
N ARG A 71 1.91 7.58 -3.28
CA ARG A 71 0.57 8.18 -3.29
C ARG A 71 -0.28 7.65 -4.43
N ALA A 72 0.31 7.50 -5.63
CA ALA A 72 -0.42 7.09 -6.82
C ALA A 72 -0.88 5.62 -6.75
N VAL A 73 0.00 4.73 -6.31
CA VAL A 73 -0.28 3.28 -6.26
C VAL A 73 -1.48 2.93 -5.39
N PRO A 74 -1.59 3.32 -4.10
CA PRO A 74 -2.73 2.96 -3.27
C PRO A 74 -4.05 3.57 -3.77
N ILE A 75 -4.01 4.77 -4.37
CA ILE A 75 -5.18 5.37 -5.01
C ILE A 75 -5.62 4.55 -6.22
N LEU A 76 -4.70 4.21 -7.11
CA LEU A 76 -4.98 3.38 -8.28
C LEU A 76 -5.45 1.99 -7.89
N PHE A 77 -4.91 1.41 -6.82
CA PHE A 77 -5.35 0.14 -6.27
C PHE A 77 -6.79 0.21 -5.76
N ALA A 78 -7.08 1.19 -4.88
CA ALA A 78 -8.42 1.40 -4.35
C ALA A 78 -9.45 1.61 -5.47
N LEU A 79 -9.10 2.41 -6.48
CA LEU A 79 -9.96 2.66 -7.64
C LEU A 79 -10.14 1.40 -8.49
N SER A 80 -9.08 0.67 -8.85
CA SER A 80 -9.20 -0.47 -9.76
C SER A 80 -9.89 -1.68 -9.12
N PHE A 81 -9.47 -2.08 -7.91
CA PHE A 81 -10.05 -3.21 -7.19
C PHE A 81 -11.44 -2.87 -6.66
N GLY A 82 -11.62 -1.68 -6.10
CA GLY A 82 -12.91 -1.19 -5.63
C GLY A 82 -13.93 -1.09 -6.76
N TYR A 83 -13.54 -0.52 -7.91
CA TYR A 83 -14.41 -0.46 -9.08
C TYR A 83 -14.76 -1.85 -9.62
N GLY A 84 -13.80 -2.78 -9.68
CA GLY A 84 -14.04 -4.17 -10.09
C GLY A 84 -15.09 -4.86 -9.23
N LEU A 85 -14.98 -4.73 -7.90
CA LEU A 85 -15.96 -5.25 -6.96
C LEU A 85 -17.32 -4.53 -7.06
N TRP A 86 -17.31 -3.21 -7.28
CA TRP A 86 -18.51 -2.40 -7.44
C TRP A 86 -19.38 -2.86 -8.63
N ILE A 87 -18.74 -3.09 -9.78
CA ILE A 87 -19.43 -3.53 -11.00
C ILE A 87 -19.87 -5.00 -10.95
N ALA A 88 -19.21 -5.85 -10.14
CA ALA A 88 -19.66 -7.23 -9.89
C ALA A 88 -21.04 -7.30 -9.19
N GLY A 89 -21.43 -6.24 -8.47
CA GLY A 89 -22.76 -6.05 -7.91
C GLY A 89 -23.14 -7.01 -6.77
N GLY A 90 -24.32 -6.80 -6.17
CA GLY A 90 -24.75 -7.57 -5.00
C GLY A 90 -23.80 -7.38 -3.81
N VAL A 91 -23.48 -8.47 -3.10
CA VAL A 91 -22.55 -8.44 -1.94
C VAL A 91 -21.17 -7.87 -2.29
N TRP A 92 -20.66 -8.12 -3.50
CA TRP A 92 -19.35 -7.63 -3.95
C TRP A 92 -19.27 -6.10 -3.94
N ARG A 93 -20.38 -5.42 -4.24
CA ARG A 93 -20.43 -3.96 -4.22
C ARG A 93 -20.20 -3.38 -2.83
N VAL A 94 -20.72 -4.04 -1.79
CA VAL A 94 -20.47 -3.65 -0.39
C VAL A 94 -19.00 -3.91 -0.04
N LEU A 95 -18.47 -5.05 -0.48
CA LEU A 95 -17.07 -5.43 -0.25
C LEU A 95 -16.05 -4.56 -1.00
N ALA A 96 -16.49 -3.69 -1.92
CA ALA A 96 -15.65 -2.67 -2.55
C ALA A 96 -15.02 -1.69 -1.54
N VAL A 97 -15.56 -1.60 -0.32
CA VAL A 97 -14.94 -0.82 0.77
C VAL A 97 -13.57 -1.35 1.19
N VAL A 98 -13.31 -2.65 1.04
CA VAL A 98 -12.07 -3.30 1.50
C VAL A 98 -10.82 -2.76 0.79
N PRO A 99 -10.73 -2.73 -0.57
CA PRO A 99 -9.59 -2.13 -1.25
C PRO A 99 -9.47 -0.61 -1.02
N VAL A 100 -10.56 0.08 -0.70
CA VAL A 100 -10.53 1.50 -0.32
C VAL A 100 -9.86 1.68 1.05
N LEU A 101 -10.21 0.84 2.03
CA LEU A 101 -9.56 0.85 3.34
C LEU A 101 -8.08 0.47 3.26
N MET A 102 -7.73 -0.47 2.37
CA MET A 102 -6.34 -0.81 2.08
C MET A 102 -5.57 0.41 1.61
N GLY A 103 -6.06 1.10 0.57
CA GLY A 103 -5.40 2.28 0.04
C GLY A 103 -5.32 3.43 1.05
N ALA A 104 -6.36 3.61 1.88
CA ALA A 104 -6.35 4.60 2.95
C ALA A 104 -5.31 4.29 4.03
N ALA A 105 -5.17 3.01 4.42
CA ALA A 105 -4.15 2.59 5.37
C ALA A 105 -2.74 2.84 4.83
N ASP A 106 -2.49 2.52 3.57
CA ASP A 106 -1.20 2.76 2.93
C ASP A 106 -0.86 4.26 2.85
N LEU A 107 -1.81 5.13 2.47
CA LEU A 107 -1.60 6.58 2.45
C LEU A 107 -1.34 7.16 3.85
N ALA A 108 -2.03 6.66 4.87
CA ALA A 108 -1.85 7.09 6.25
C ALA A 108 -0.45 6.69 6.76
N GLU A 109 -0.05 5.44 6.52
CA GLU A 109 1.26 4.92 6.88
C GLU A 109 2.39 5.73 6.23
N ASN A 110 2.33 5.90 4.90
CA ASN A 110 3.28 6.70 4.12
C ASN A 110 3.46 8.12 4.67
N THR A 111 2.36 8.74 5.09
CA THR A 111 2.37 10.08 5.67
C THR A 111 3.07 10.11 7.03
N LEU A 112 2.81 9.12 7.89
CA LEU A 112 3.43 9.03 9.21
C LEU A 112 4.91 8.66 9.10
N VAL A 113 5.26 7.68 8.28
CA VAL A 113 6.65 7.28 8.03
C VAL A 113 7.45 8.44 7.48
N THR A 114 6.95 9.16 6.48
CA THR A 114 7.62 10.36 5.96
C THR A 114 7.93 11.37 7.06
N ARG A 115 6.99 11.59 8.01
CA ARG A 115 7.23 12.50 9.14
C ARG A 115 8.31 11.96 10.08
N LEU A 116 8.23 10.68 10.42
CA LEU A 116 9.19 10.00 11.31
C LEU A 116 10.61 10.00 10.74
N LEU A 117 10.77 9.75 9.44
CA LEU A 117 12.10 9.74 8.82
C LEU A 117 12.71 11.14 8.75
N LEU A 118 11.90 12.18 8.50
CA LEU A 118 12.38 13.56 8.37
C LEU A 118 12.76 14.20 9.71
N VAL A 119 12.23 13.74 10.84
CA VAL A 119 12.65 14.23 12.18
C VAL A 119 13.96 13.61 12.66
N GLY A 120 14.43 12.55 11.99
CA GLY A 120 15.67 11.86 12.35
C GLY A 120 15.56 10.94 13.58
N PRO A 121 16.63 10.20 13.90
CA PRO A 121 16.60 9.13 14.91
C PRO A 121 16.32 9.63 16.33
N GLU A 122 16.71 10.87 16.64
CA GLU A 122 16.53 11.49 17.97
C GLU A 122 15.11 12.03 18.18
N GLY A 123 14.36 12.26 17.09
CA GLY A 123 13.02 12.85 17.10
C GLY A 123 11.87 11.85 17.00
N LEU A 124 12.15 10.55 17.07
CA LEU A 124 11.13 9.51 16.94
C LEU A 124 10.19 9.49 18.14
N ASP A 125 8.89 9.70 17.87
CA ASP A 125 7.81 9.54 18.85
C ASP A 125 7.27 8.09 18.79
N PRO A 126 7.45 7.27 19.85
CA PRO A 126 7.01 5.88 19.87
C PRO A 126 5.50 5.69 19.60
N ALA A 127 4.66 6.65 19.98
CA ALA A 127 3.23 6.56 19.72
C ALA A 127 2.93 6.72 18.22
N VAL A 128 3.63 7.62 17.54
CA VAL A 128 3.50 7.83 16.09
C VAL A 128 4.06 6.61 15.33
N VAL A 129 5.17 6.03 15.80
CA VAL A 129 5.72 4.78 15.25
C VAL A 129 4.70 3.64 15.35
N ALA A 130 4.06 3.48 16.51
CA ALA A 130 3.05 2.44 16.73
C ALA A 130 1.84 2.61 15.79
N TRP A 131 1.40 3.85 15.55
CA TRP A 131 0.33 4.13 14.57
C TRP A 131 0.76 3.80 13.15
N ALA A 132 1.96 4.21 12.75
CA ALA A 132 2.49 3.91 11.42
C ALA A 132 2.57 2.39 11.18
N SER A 133 3.14 1.65 12.14
CA SER A 133 3.22 0.19 12.14
C SER A 133 1.83 -0.48 12.12
N THR A 134 0.85 0.07 12.83
CA THR A 134 -0.55 -0.42 12.78
C THR A 134 -1.14 -0.28 11.38
N PHE A 135 -0.89 0.84 10.69
CA PHE A 135 -1.32 1.00 9.31
C PHE A 135 -0.56 0.10 8.35
N THR A 136 0.74 -0.18 8.59
CA THR A 136 1.52 -1.20 7.86
C THR A 136 0.88 -2.58 7.99
N LEU A 137 0.51 -2.99 9.20
CA LEU A 137 -0.19 -4.26 9.42
C LEU A 137 -1.56 -4.29 8.74
N ALA A 138 -2.32 -3.20 8.84
CA ALA A 138 -3.64 -3.09 8.21
C ALA A 138 -3.54 -3.22 6.69
N LYS A 139 -2.62 -2.51 6.02
CA LYS A 139 -2.47 -2.59 4.57
C LYS A 139 -2.02 -3.98 4.12
N TRP A 140 -1.07 -4.61 4.83
CA TRP A 140 -0.60 -5.96 4.51
C TRP A 140 -1.65 -7.04 4.77
N GLY A 141 -2.57 -6.84 5.72
CA GLY A 141 -3.74 -7.70 5.90
C GLY A 141 -4.81 -7.49 4.82
N LEU A 142 -5.11 -6.24 4.47
CA LEU A 142 -6.18 -5.89 3.54
C LEU A 142 -5.81 -6.12 2.06
N LEU A 143 -4.53 -6.03 1.69
CA LEU A 143 -4.05 -6.27 0.33
C LEU A 143 -4.43 -7.68 -0.19
N PRO A 144 -4.03 -8.80 0.46
CA PRO A 144 -4.38 -10.13 -0.03
C PRO A 144 -5.90 -10.36 -0.01
N VAL A 145 -6.61 -9.84 0.99
CA VAL A 145 -8.09 -9.92 1.05
C VAL A 145 -8.70 -9.23 -0.17
N SER A 146 -8.24 -8.03 -0.52
CA SER A 146 -8.72 -7.29 -1.70
C SER A 146 -8.51 -8.07 -2.99
N ILE A 147 -7.35 -8.71 -3.14
CA ILE A 147 -7.03 -9.57 -4.29
C ILE A 147 -7.98 -10.77 -4.34
N LEU A 148 -8.12 -11.49 -3.23
CA LEU A 148 -8.99 -12.67 -3.15
C LEU A 148 -10.45 -12.33 -3.44
N LEU A 149 -10.94 -11.20 -2.93
CA LEU A 149 -12.29 -10.71 -3.21
C LEU A 149 -12.50 -10.44 -4.70
N LEU A 150 -11.57 -9.72 -5.34
CA LEU A 150 -11.67 -9.42 -6.76
C LEU A 150 -11.66 -10.71 -7.59
N VAL A 151 -10.74 -11.63 -7.30
CA VAL A 151 -10.67 -12.94 -7.96
C VAL A 151 -11.97 -13.73 -7.77
N ALA A 152 -12.46 -13.84 -6.54
CA ALA A 152 -13.67 -14.57 -6.21
C ALA A 152 -14.92 -13.99 -6.91
N SER A 153 -14.95 -12.67 -7.14
CA SER A 153 -16.06 -12.01 -7.83
C SER A 153 -16.27 -12.50 -9.27
N PHE A 154 -15.20 -12.98 -9.94
CA PHE A 154 -15.29 -13.55 -11.29
C PHE A 154 -15.92 -14.95 -11.31
N PHE A 155 -15.94 -15.65 -10.19
CA PHE A 155 -16.54 -16.98 -10.07
C PHE A 155 -18.00 -16.95 -9.59
N LYS A 156 -18.61 -15.76 -9.51
CA LYS A 156 -20.03 -15.59 -9.16
C LYS A 156 -20.89 -16.42 -10.14
N ARG A 157 -21.54 -17.48 -9.65
CA ARG A 157 -22.55 -18.20 -10.41
C ARG A 157 -23.66 -17.22 -10.80
N ARG A 158 -23.95 -17.12 -12.09
CA ARG A 158 -25.18 -16.44 -12.53
C ARG A 158 -26.36 -17.26 -11.99
N PRO A 159 -27.35 -16.65 -11.32
CA PRO A 159 -28.58 -17.38 -11.02
C PRO A 159 -29.14 -17.89 -12.35
N GLU A 160 -29.42 -19.19 -12.43
CA GLU A 160 -30.16 -19.77 -13.56
C GLU A 160 -31.48 -19.00 -13.65
N THR A 161 -31.70 -18.33 -14.77
CA THR A 161 -33.02 -17.82 -15.11
C THR A 161 -33.92 -19.04 -15.28
N SER A 162 -34.68 -19.38 -14.25
CA SER A 162 -35.86 -20.23 -14.41
C SER A 162 -36.84 -19.45 -15.27
N GLU A 163 -36.74 -19.62 -16.59
CA GLU A 163 -37.83 -19.30 -17.52
C GLU A 163 -39.02 -20.18 -17.12
N VAL A 164 -40.10 -19.52 -16.70
CA VAL A 164 -41.43 -20.07 -16.50
C VAL A 164 -42.29 -19.66 -17.69
#